data_AF-A0AAN1T071-F1
#
_entry.id   AF-A0AAN1T071-F1
#
_cell.length_a   1.000
_cell.length_b   1.000
_cell.length_c   1.000
_cell.angle_alpha   90.00
_cell.angle_beta   90.00
_cell.angle_gamma   90.00
#
_symmetry.space_group_name_H-M   'P 1'
#
loop_
_entity.id
_entity.type
_entity.pdbx_description
1 polymer ?
#
loop_
_entity_poly.entity_id
_entity_poly.type
_entity_poly.pdbx_seq_one_letter_code
_entity_poly.pdbx_strand_id
1 'polypeptide(L)'
;MPTSCPALMVMFLLVMSVALLAITNNVSETERREVERTHEIDQILAKIEKATQQYPGISIDKNRSVIDFGDRARFETGSSRLSNEQAQYLSTFVSEVLSIAREELGKKWVKRIVAEGFADQRGDYLLNLNLSLQRSQRVLCVLLAPPPTQEHVLSPAELEQVRELFLVGGYSFNSAKASLEESRRIELRLEFFGLDEVRPANLEIPRGDFGTCRI
;
A
#
# COMPACT_ATOMS: atom_id res chain seq x y z
N MET A 1 40.51 32.19 44.10
CA MET A 1 39.14 32.41 43.61
C MET A 1 39.23 32.63 42.11
N PRO A 2 38.80 31.69 41.26
CA PRO A 2 38.95 31.83 39.82
C PRO A 2 37.87 32.79 39.30
N THR A 3 38.31 33.83 38.59
CA THR A 3 37.46 34.74 37.83
C THR A 3 36.94 34.00 36.59
N SER A 4 35.76 33.38 36.69
CA SER A 4 34.99 32.99 35.50
C SER A 4 34.64 34.26 34.72
N CYS A 5 35.30 34.46 33.58
CA CYS A 5 35.20 35.65 32.76
C CYS A 5 33.75 35.82 32.27
N PRO A 6 33.01 36.87 32.67
CA PRO A 6 31.58 37.03 32.38
C PRO A 6 31.28 37.04 30.87
N ALA A 7 32.24 37.45 30.04
CA ALA A 7 32.12 37.41 28.58
C ALA A 7 31.97 35.98 28.02
N LEU A 8 32.67 35.00 28.59
CA LEU A 8 32.57 33.59 28.17
C LEU A 8 31.19 33.02 28.54
N MET A 9 30.67 33.40 29.70
CA MET A 9 29.36 32.97 30.19
C MET A 9 28.24 33.55 29.31
N VAL A 10 28.35 34.83 28.92
CA VAL A 10 27.41 35.48 28.01
C VAL A 10 27.46 34.84 26.61
N MET A 11 28.65 34.56 26.08
CA MET A 11 28.80 33.89 24.79
C MET A 11 28.19 32.49 24.82
N PHE A 12 28.41 31.72 25.89
CA PHE A 12 27.81 30.39 26.05
C PHE A 12 26.28 30.46 26.09
N LEU A 13 25.70 31.41 26.85
CA LEU A 13 24.25 31.59 26.92
C LEU A 13 23.64 32.02 25.57
N LEU A 14 24.34 32.88 24.81
CA LEU A 14 23.91 33.27 23.47
C LEU A 14 23.93 32.09 22.50
N VAL A 15 25.03 31.33 22.47
CA VAL A 15 25.15 30.13 21.62
C VAL A 15 24.08 29.11 21.99
N MET A 16 23.85 28.86 23.29
CA MET A 16 22.79 27.96 23.74
C MET A 16 21.39 28.43 23.34
N SER A 17 21.11 29.74 23.46
CA SER A 17 19.81 30.29 23.08
C SER A 17 19.55 30.17 21.58
N VAL A 18 20.57 30.46 20.75
CA VAL A 18 20.48 30.30 19.29
C VAL A 18 20.33 28.82 18.92
N ALA A 19 21.09 27.92 19.56
CA ALA A 19 20.99 26.48 19.33
C ALA A 19 19.61 25.93 19.70
N LEU A 20 19.05 26.36 20.85
CA LEU A 20 17.70 25.98 21.26
C LEU A 20 16.65 26.48 20.28
N LEU A 21 16.71 27.76 19.87
CA LEU A 21 15.80 28.33 18.86
C LEU A 21 15.87 27.57 17.53
N ALA A 22 17.08 27.25 17.05
CA ALA A 22 17.26 26.49 15.82
C ALA A 22 16.64 25.08 15.91
N ILE A 23 16.81 24.39 17.05
CA ILE A 23 16.19 23.08 17.29
C ILE A 23 14.66 23.21 17.34
N THR A 24 14.12 24.18 18.08
CA THR A 24 12.66 24.39 18.19
C THR A 24 12.03 24.71 16.83
N ASN A 25 12.68 25.55 16.02
CA ASN A 25 12.20 25.87 14.67
C ASN A 25 12.17 24.63 13.77
N ASN A 26 13.26 23.84 13.75
CA ASN A 26 13.34 22.60 12.97
C ASN A 26 12.26 21.59 13.39
N VAL A 27 11.99 21.45 14.69
CA VAL A 27 10.89 20.61 15.20
C VAL A 27 9.55 21.10 14.67
N SER A 28 9.28 22.41 14.75
CA SER A 28 8.01 22.99 14.26
C SER A 28 7.83 22.84 12.74
N GLU A 29 8.91 22.95 11.96
CA GLU A 29 8.87 22.77 10.50
C GLU A 29 8.63 21.30 10.13
N THR A 30 9.21 20.37 10.88
CA THR A 30 9.00 18.94 10.68
C THR A 30 7.56 18.55 11.02
N GLU A 31 7.00 19.07 12.12
CA GLU A 31 5.59 18.87 12.46
C GLU A 31 4.65 19.43 11.38
N ARG A 32 4.94 20.63 10.85
CA ARG A 32 4.15 21.20 9.73
C ARG A 32 4.18 20.31 8.50
N ARG A 33 5.35 19.81 8.12
CA ARG A 33 5.51 18.89 6.98
C ARG A 33 4.76 17.57 7.22
N GLU A 34 4.77 17.03 8.43
CA GLU A 34 4.00 15.82 8.77
C GLU A 34 2.49 16.03 8.70
N VAL A 35 2.00 17.19 9.15
CA VAL A 35 0.58 17.55 9.03
C VAL A 35 0.17 17.69 7.56
N GLU A 36 0.98 18.37 6.75
CA GLU A 36 0.75 18.52 5.31
C GLU A 36 0.76 17.18 4.60
N ARG A 37 1.75 16.32 4.90
CA ARG A 37 1.84 14.96 4.37
C ARG A 37 0.58 14.15 4.70
N THR A 38 0.15 14.17 5.96
CA THR A 38 -1.07 13.46 6.39
C THR A 38 -2.28 13.96 5.62
N HIS A 39 -2.42 15.28 5.49
CA HIS A 39 -3.52 15.90 4.75
C HIS A 39 -3.54 15.50 3.27
N GLU A 40 -2.39 15.51 2.61
CA GLU A 40 -2.28 15.11 1.20
C GLU A 40 -2.56 13.61 1.01
N ILE A 41 -2.12 12.75 1.93
CA ILE A 41 -2.44 11.32 1.92
C ILE A 41 -3.95 11.10 2.10
N ASP A 42 -4.59 11.84 3.02
CA ASP A 42 -6.03 11.78 3.22
C ASP A 42 -6.81 12.15 1.95
N GLN A 43 -6.30 13.09 1.14
CA GLN A 43 -6.90 13.42 -0.16
C GLN A 43 -6.81 12.26 -1.15
N ILE A 44 -5.69 11.51 -1.16
CA ILE A 44 -5.56 10.30 -2.00
C ILE A 44 -6.58 9.24 -1.54
N LEU A 45 -6.64 8.98 -0.23
CA LEU A 45 -7.56 7.99 0.33
C LEU A 45 -9.03 8.37 0.09
N ALA A 46 -9.37 9.66 0.18
CA ALA A 46 -10.72 10.16 -0.12
C ALA A 46 -11.09 10.00 -1.61
N LYS A 47 -10.12 10.14 -2.53
CA LYS A 47 -10.36 9.85 -3.96
C LYS A 47 -10.64 8.37 -4.19
N ILE A 48 -9.91 7.48 -3.53
CA ILE A 48 -10.17 6.04 -3.61
C ILE A 48 -11.55 5.71 -3.00
N GLU A 49 -11.88 6.27 -1.83
CA GLU A 49 -13.21 6.12 -1.21
C GLU A 49 -14.35 6.61 -2.12
N LYS A 50 -14.12 7.69 -2.88
CA LYS A 50 -15.08 8.14 -3.88
C LYS A 50 -15.19 7.15 -5.04
N ALA A 51 -14.08 6.60 -5.51
CA ALA A 51 -14.08 5.59 -6.57
C ALA A 51 -14.86 4.35 -6.14
N THR A 52 -14.73 3.88 -4.89
CA THR A 52 -15.47 2.69 -4.40
C THR A 52 -17.00 2.84 -4.46
N GLN A 53 -17.54 4.06 -4.54
CA GLN A 53 -18.98 4.28 -4.68
C GLN A 53 -19.56 3.69 -5.97
N GLN A 54 -18.74 3.54 -7.01
CA GLN A 54 -19.14 2.91 -8.28
C GLN A 54 -19.01 1.38 -8.25
N TYR A 55 -18.41 0.83 -7.18
CA TYR A 55 -18.09 -0.59 -7.04
C TYR A 55 -18.68 -1.14 -5.74
N PRO A 56 -19.96 -1.57 -5.74
CA PRO A 56 -20.61 -2.18 -4.59
C PRO A 56 -19.80 -3.34 -3.97
N GLY A 57 -19.58 -3.28 -2.67
CA GLY A 57 -18.83 -4.31 -1.92
C GLY A 57 -17.33 -4.08 -1.82
N ILE A 58 -16.76 -3.10 -2.55
CA ILE A 58 -15.42 -2.58 -2.26
C ILE A 58 -15.54 -1.45 -1.26
N SER A 59 -14.65 -1.43 -0.28
CA SER A 59 -14.54 -0.36 0.71
C SER A 59 -13.09 -0.04 1.00
N ILE A 60 -12.84 1.12 1.60
CA ILE A 60 -11.51 1.50 2.06
C ILE A 60 -11.53 1.81 3.56
N ASP A 61 -10.61 1.19 4.28
CA ASP A 61 -10.26 1.53 5.65
C ASP A 61 -9.13 2.56 5.61
N LYS A 62 -9.47 3.84 5.78
CA LYS A 62 -8.51 4.96 5.72
C LYS A 62 -7.49 4.93 6.86
N ASN A 63 -7.84 4.34 8.00
CA ASN A 63 -6.92 4.24 9.13
C ASN A 63 -5.81 3.21 8.86
N ARG A 64 -6.16 2.10 8.19
CA ARG A 64 -5.19 1.06 7.80
C ARG A 64 -4.60 1.28 6.40
N SER A 65 -5.15 2.24 5.64
CA SER A 65 -4.87 2.44 4.21
C SER A 65 -5.10 1.16 3.41
N VAL A 66 -6.20 0.47 3.69
CA VAL A 66 -6.52 -0.85 3.12
C VAL A 66 -7.80 -0.79 2.31
N ILE A 67 -7.74 -1.28 1.08
CA ILE A 67 -8.91 -1.59 0.26
C ILE A 67 -9.34 -3.02 0.57
N ASP A 68 -10.60 -3.18 1.00
CA ASP A 68 -11.27 -4.45 1.21
C ASP A 68 -12.27 -4.68 0.07
N PHE A 69 -12.22 -5.86 -0.55
CA PHE A 69 -13.10 -6.26 -1.65
C PHE A 69 -14.35 -7.01 -1.16
N GLY A 70 -14.46 -7.21 0.16
CA GLY A 70 -15.54 -7.96 0.79
C GLY A 70 -15.70 -9.33 0.15
N ASP A 71 -16.95 -9.65 -0.19
CA ASP A 71 -17.34 -10.94 -0.73
C ASP A 71 -16.81 -11.15 -2.17
N ARG A 72 -16.44 -10.06 -2.86
CA ARG A 72 -15.96 -10.06 -4.25
C ARG A 72 -14.51 -10.50 -4.40
N ALA A 73 -13.78 -10.72 -3.30
CA ALA A 73 -12.47 -11.37 -3.33
C ALA A 73 -12.34 -12.48 -2.29
N ARG A 74 -13.46 -13.11 -1.92
CA ARG A 74 -13.43 -14.31 -1.07
C ARG A 74 -13.02 -15.54 -1.86
N PHE A 75 -12.33 -16.45 -1.18
CA PHE A 75 -11.92 -17.73 -1.74
C PHE A 75 -12.71 -18.89 -1.17
N GLU A 76 -12.90 -19.89 -2.02
CA GLU A 76 -13.31 -21.22 -1.60
C GLU A 76 -12.31 -21.83 -0.62
N THR A 77 -12.81 -22.75 0.20
CA THR A 77 -11.98 -23.47 1.19
C THR A 77 -10.84 -24.19 0.49
N GLY A 78 -9.59 -23.99 0.97
CA GLY A 78 -8.41 -24.64 0.40
C GLY A 78 -8.03 -24.19 -1.01
N SER A 79 -8.66 -23.14 -1.54
CA SER A 79 -8.43 -22.66 -2.91
C SER A 79 -7.81 -21.26 -2.94
N SER A 80 -7.03 -21.02 -3.98
CA SER A 80 -6.47 -19.71 -4.38
C SER A 80 -7.01 -19.24 -5.73
N ARG A 81 -8.08 -19.87 -6.24
CA ARG A 81 -8.70 -19.51 -7.51
C ARG A 81 -9.69 -18.36 -7.32
N LEU A 82 -9.61 -17.39 -8.22
CA LEU A 82 -10.64 -16.36 -8.40
C LEU A 82 -11.54 -16.79 -9.56
N SER A 83 -12.85 -16.53 -9.43
CA SER A 83 -13.78 -16.65 -10.56
C SER A 83 -13.56 -15.52 -11.56
N ASN A 84 -14.11 -15.67 -12.77
CA ASN A 84 -14.01 -14.65 -13.81
C ASN A 84 -14.65 -13.32 -13.39
N GLU A 85 -15.78 -13.35 -12.67
CA GLU A 85 -16.44 -12.14 -12.15
C GLU A 85 -15.53 -11.42 -11.15
N GLN A 86 -14.91 -12.16 -10.22
CA GLN A 86 -13.99 -11.58 -9.23
C GLN A 86 -12.74 -11.02 -9.91
N ALA A 87 -12.21 -11.72 -10.92
CA ALA A 87 -11.06 -11.27 -11.69
C ALA A 87 -11.35 -9.98 -12.47
N GLN A 88 -12.51 -9.91 -13.11
CA GLN A 88 -13.00 -8.73 -13.83
C GLN A 88 -13.17 -7.53 -12.88
N TYR A 89 -13.73 -7.77 -11.70
CA TYR A 89 -13.96 -6.72 -10.72
C TYR A 89 -12.65 -6.16 -10.16
N LEU A 90 -11.71 -7.07 -9.85
CA LEU A 90 -10.38 -6.74 -9.37
C LEU A 90 -9.60 -5.92 -10.40
N SER A 91 -9.56 -6.36 -11.66
CA SER A 91 -8.81 -5.65 -12.71
C SER A 91 -9.36 -4.25 -12.96
N THR A 92 -10.69 -4.12 -13.02
CA THR A 92 -11.37 -2.84 -13.24
C THR A 92 -11.07 -1.86 -12.11
N PHE A 93 -11.22 -2.29 -10.85
CA PHE A 93 -10.95 -1.40 -9.72
C PHE A 93 -9.46 -1.06 -9.56
N VAL A 94 -8.56 -2.01 -9.87
CA VAL A 94 -7.12 -1.73 -9.86
C VAL A 94 -6.75 -0.67 -10.90
N SER A 95 -7.38 -0.64 -12.08
CA SER A 95 -7.16 0.43 -13.06
C SER A 95 -7.49 1.82 -12.49
N GLU A 96 -8.58 1.97 -11.72
CA GLU A 96 -8.92 3.21 -11.01
C GLU A 96 -7.87 3.60 -9.96
N VAL A 97 -7.40 2.65 -9.15
CA VAL A 97 -6.35 2.89 -8.15
C VAL A 97 -5.05 3.33 -8.81
N LEU A 98 -4.66 2.68 -9.91
CA LEU A 98 -3.48 3.06 -10.69
C LEU A 98 -3.65 4.46 -11.31
N SER A 99 -4.86 4.82 -11.74
CA SER A 99 -5.15 6.18 -12.22
C SER A 99 -4.89 7.23 -11.16
N ILE A 100 -5.40 7.01 -9.94
CA ILE A 100 -5.17 7.89 -8.79
C ILE A 100 -3.68 7.94 -8.43
N ALA A 101 -2.98 6.80 -8.47
CA ALA A 101 -1.54 6.73 -8.21
C ALA A 101 -0.68 7.52 -9.23
N ARG A 102 -1.19 7.76 -10.45
CA ARG A 102 -0.52 8.58 -11.47
C ARG A 102 -0.71 10.08 -11.31
N GLU A 103 -1.65 10.49 -10.46
CA GLU A 103 -1.85 11.91 -10.17
C GLU A 103 -0.67 12.48 -9.36
N GLU A 104 -0.62 13.79 -9.21
CA GLU A 104 0.49 14.49 -8.55
C GLU A 104 0.74 13.98 -7.12
N LEU A 105 -0.31 13.93 -6.29
CA LEU A 105 -0.21 13.40 -4.93
C LEU A 105 0.07 11.90 -4.90
N GLY A 106 -0.49 11.14 -5.84
CA GLY A 106 -0.22 9.72 -6.00
C GLY A 106 1.27 9.45 -6.25
N LYS A 107 1.86 10.15 -7.22
CA LYS A 107 3.29 10.08 -7.54
C LYS A 107 4.17 10.55 -6.38
N LYS A 108 3.72 11.56 -5.64
CA LYS A 108 4.43 12.10 -4.47
C LYS A 108 4.48 11.09 -3.33
N TRP A 109 3.34 10.49 -2.96
CA TRP A 109 3.23 9.73 -1.72
C TRP A 109 3.08 8.23 -1.87
N VAL A 110 2.45 7.71 -2.93
CA VAL A 110 2.23 6.26 -3.07
C VAL A 110 3.57 5.56 -3.34
N LYS A 111 3.97 4.73 -2.37
CA LYS A 111 5.22 3.96 -2.40
C LYS A 111 5.02 2.61 -3.05
N ARG A 112 4.00 1.87 -2.61
CA ARG A 112 3.64 0.55 -3.14
C ARG A 112 2.23 0.16 -2.73
N ILE A 113 1.72 -0.86 -3.38
CA ILE A 113 0.44 -1.51 -3.08
C ILE A 113 0.75 -2.97 -2.75
N VAL A 114 0.49 -3.38 -1.51
CA VAL A 114 0.71 -4.76 -1.07
C VAL A 114 -0.58 -5.53 -1.25
N ALA A 115 -0.57 -6.54 -2.12
CA ALA A 115 -1.63 -7.52 -2.21
C ALA A 115 -1.45 -8.54 -1.08
N GLU A 116 -2.35 -8.49 -0.10
CA GLU A 116 -2.29 -9.31 1.10
C GLU A 116 -3.33 -10.43 1.02
N GLY A 117 -2.86 -11.68 1.00
CA GLY A 117 -3.71 -12.85 1.09
C GLY A 117 -3.91 -13.29 2.55
N PHE A 118 -5.12 -13.74 2.87
CA PHE A 118 -5.48 -14.26 4.19
C PHE A 118 -6.10 -15.66 4.09
N ALA A 119 -5.98 -16.44 5.15
CA ALA A 119 -6.56 -17.76 5.29
C ALA A 119 -7.33 -17.91 6.60
N ASP A 120 -8.21 -18.91 6.65
CA ASP A 120 -8.96 -19.22 7.86
C ASP A 120 -8.16 -20.09 8.83
N GLN A 121 -8.70 -20.35 10.02
CA GLN A 121 -8.01 -21.06 11.10
C GLN A 121 -7.93 -22.57 10.91
N ARG A 122 -8.54 -23.15 9.86
CA ARG A 122 -8.51 -24.60 9.65
C ARG A 122 -7.20 -25.03 9.01
N GLY A 123 -6.62 -26.12 9.51
CA GLY A 123 -5.32 -26.61 9.07
C GLY A 123 -4.15 -26.03 9.88
N ASP A 124 -2.93 -26.25 9.43
CA ASP A 124 -1.73 -25.77 10.12
C ASP A 124 -1.26 -24.40 9.63
N TYR A 125 -0.27 -23.84 10.35
CA TYR A 125 0.24 -22.50 10.09
C TYR A 125 0.91 -22.36 8.71
N LEU A 126 1.74 -23.32 8.32
CA LEU A 126 2.53 -23.26 7.09
C LEU A 126 1.65 -23.52 5.86
N LEU A 127 0.67 -24.41 5.99
CA LEU A 127 -0.38 -24.63 5.00
C LEU A 127 -1.12 -23.33 4.69
N ASN A 128 -1.60 -22.65 5.73
CA ASN A 128 -2.34 -21.40 5.59
C ASN A 128 -1.47 -20.24 5.11
N LEU A 129 -0.21 -20.18 5.54
CA LEU A 129 0.76 -19.22 5.02
C LEU A 129 0.98 -19.40 3.52
N ASN A 130 1.21 -20.64 3.07
CA ASN A 130 1.37 -20.95 1.65
C ASN A 130 0.12 -20.61 0.85
N LEU A 131 -1.07 -20.95 1.36
CA LEU A 131 -2.33 -20.64 0.69
C LEU A 131 -2.56 -19.14 0.55
N SER A 132 -2.23 -18.37 1.59
CA SER A 132 -2.29 -16.91 1.56
C SER A 132 -1.32 -16.29 0.56
N LEU A 133 -0.09 -16.82 0.47
CA LEU A 133 0.87 -16.40 -0.55
C LEU A 133 0.34 -16.70 -1.97
N GLN A 134 -0.22 -17.89 -2.20
CA GLN A 134 -0.84 -18.22 -3.48
C GLN A 134 -2.02 -17.30 -3.83
N ARG A 135 -2.86 -16.94 -2.86
CA ARG A 135 -3.97 -15.99 -3.05
C ARG A 135 -3.46 -14.60 -3.42
N SER A 136 -2.43 -14.11 -2.73
CA SER A 136 -1.81 -12.81 -3.06
C SER A 136 -1.18 -12.81 -4.45
N GLN A 137 -0.50 -13.89 -4.84
CA GLN A 137 0.06 -14.05 -6.17
C GLN A 137 -1.03 -14.15 -7.25
N ARG A 138 -2.18 -14.78 -6.94
CA ARG A 138 -3.31 -14.87 -7.88
C ARG A 138 -3.78 -13.49 -8.33
N VAL A 139 -3.76 -12.48 -7.46
CA VAL A 139 -4.06 -11.08 -7.82
C VAL A 139 -3.18 -10.64 -8.97
N LEU A 140 -1.86 -10.74 -8.82
CA LEU A 140 -0.92 -10.34 -9.86
C LEU A 140 -1.12 -11.16 -11.13
N CYS A 141 -1.42 -12.45 -11.03
CA CYS A 141 -1.73 -13.26 -12.20
C CYS A 141 -2.93 -12.73 -12.99
N VAL A 142 -4.02 -12.37 -12.31
CA VAL A 142 -5.22 -11.80 -12.94
C VAL A 142 -4.93 -10.46 -13.62
N LEU A 143 -4.03 -9.66 -13.04
CA LEU A 143 -3.68 -8.35 -13.58
C LEU A 143 -2.69 -8.44 -14.75
N LEU A 144 -1.66 -9.29 -14.63
CA LEU A 144 -0.52 -9.35 -15.56
C LEU A 144 -0.66 -10.42 -16.65
N ALA A 145 -1.41 -11.48 -16.37
CA ALA A 145 -1.65 -12.60 -17.29
C ALA A 145 -3.14 -12.99 -17.25
N PRO A 146 -4.06 -12.07 -17.64
CA PRO A 146 -5.48 -12.27 -17.51
C PRO A 146 -5.96 -13.49 -18.31
N PRO A 147 -6.93 -14.27 -17.80
CA PRO A 147 -7.50 -15.37 -18.56
C PRO A 147 -8.21 -14.84 -19.81
N PRO A 148 -8.32 -15.63 -20.90
CA PRO A 148 -8.94 -15.19 -22.15
C PRO A 148 -10.40 -14.74 -22.02
N THR A 149 -11.07 -15.14 -20.94
CA THR A 149 -12.47 -14.81 -20.63
C THR A 149 -12.65 -13.49 -19.88
N GLN A 150 -11.55 -12.82 -19.50
CA GLN A 150 -11.60 -11.54 -18.81
C GLN A 150 -11.78 -10.40 -19.83
N GLU A 151 -12.82 -9.58 -19.65
CA GLU A 151 -13.17 -8.50 -20.58
C GLU A 151 -12.30 -7.26 -20.37
N HIS A 152 -12.10 -6.85 -19.10
CA HIS A 152 -11.24 -5.73 -18.77
C HIS A 152 -9.81 -6.20 -18.53
N VAL A 153 -8.92 -5.77 -19.42
CA VAL A 153 -7.47 -5.99 -19.34
C VAL A 153 -6.76 -4.66 -19.15
N LEU A 154 -5.72 -4.65 -18.33
CA LEU A 154 -4.92 -3.46 -18.09
C LEU A 154 -4.15 -3.05 -19.36
N SER A 155 -4.00 -1.76 -19.58
CA SER A 155 -3.15 -1.23 -20.65
C SER A 155 -1.67 -1.56 -20.41
N PRO A 156 -0.81 -1.56 -21.44
CA PRO A 156 0.63 -1.82 -21.26
C PRO A 156 1.30 -0.92 -20.22
N ALA A 157 0.89 0.36 -20.14
CA ALA A 157 1.41 1.29 -19.15
C ALA A 157 0.94 0.96 -17.72
N GLU A 158 -0.26 0.40 -17.57
CA GLU A 158 -0.77 -0.07 -16.27
C GLU A 158 -0.10 -1.37 -15.85
N LEU A 159 0.19 -2.29 -16.77
CA LEU A 159 0.96 -3.50 -16.48
C LEU A 159 2.35 -3.17 -15.91
N GLU A 160 3.02 -2.18 -16.50
CA GLU A 160 4.29 -1.68 -15.98
C GLU A 160 4.14 -1.06 -14.58
N GLN A 161 3.07 -0.30 -14.33
CA GLN A 161 2.81 0.24 -13.00
C GLN A 161 2.49 -0.85 -11.98
N VAL A 162 1.76 -1.91 -12.35
CA VAL A 162 1.56 -3.07 -11.47
C VAL A 162 2.91 -3.66 -11.11
N ARG A 163 3.80 -3.85 -12.09
CA ARG A 163 5.16 -4.37 -11.84
C ARG A 163 5.99 -3.48 -10.93
N GLU A 164 5.86 -2.16 -11.04
CA GLU A 164 6.61 -1.19 -10.23
C GLU A 164 6.05 -0.99 -8.81
N LEU A 165 4.72 -1.04 -8.66
CA LEU A 165 4.03 -0.68 -7.42
C LEU A 165 3.58 -1.88 -6.60
N PHE A 166 3.29 -3.04 -7.20
CA PHE A 166 2.69 -4.15 -6.47
C PHE A 166 3.74 -5.04 -5.81
N LEU A 167 3.44 -5.43 -4.57
CA LEU A 167 4.15 -6.46 -3.82
C LEU A 167 3.15 -7.48 -3.30
N VAL A 168 3.56 -8.74 -3.16
CA VAL A 168 2.70 -9.80 -2.63
C VAL A 168 3.08 -10.14 -1.18
N GLY A 169 2.08 -10.25 -0.32
CA GLY A 169 2.23 -10.64 1.07
C GLY A 169 1.18 -11.68 1.48
N GLY A 170 1.52 -12.56 2.41
CA GLY A 170 0.61 -13.59 2.90
C GLY A 170 0.64 -13.68 4.41
N TYR A 171 -0.54 -13.75 5.02
CA TYR A 171 -0.70 -14.00 6.44
C TYR A 171 -1.29 -15.38 6.64
N SER A 172 -0.77 -16.16 7.58
CA SER A 172 -1.46 -17.37 8.05
C SER A 172 -2.76 -16.97 8.79
N PHE A 173 -3.21 -17.75 9.77
CA PHE A 173 -4.44 -17.47 10.51
C PHE A 173 -4.30 -16.40 11.62
N ASN A 174 -3.14 -15.75 11.77
CA ASN A 174 -2.88 -14.74 12.82
C ASN A 174 -3.79 -13.50 12.71
N SER A 175 -4.37 -13.27 11.53
CA SER A 175 -5.25 -12.15 11.22
C SER A 175 -6.67 -12.62 10.85
N ALA A 176 -7.09 -13.77 11.39
CA ALA A 176 -8.42 -14.32 11.18
C ALA A 176 -9.52 -13.37 11.66
N LYS A 177 -10.62 -13.32 10.90
CA LYS A 177 -11.84 -12.59 11.23
C LYS A 177 -12.79 -13.49 12.03
N ALA A 178 -13.90 -12.92 12.48
CA ALA A 178 -14.90 -13.63 13.28
C ALA A 178 -15.46 -14.85 12.54
N SER A 179 -15.68 -14.74 11.23
CA SER A 179 -16.07 -15.88 10.40
C SER A 179 -14.89 -16.45 9.60
N LEU A 180 -14.98 -17.75 9.32
CA LEU A 180 -14.02 -18.43 8.45
C LEU A 180 -14.05 -17.84 7.02
N GLU A 181 -15.23 -17.43 6.56
CA GLU A 181 -15.40 -16.90 5.20
C GLU A 181 -14.71 -15.56 5.00
N GLU A 182 -14.91 -14.61 5.93
CA GLU A 182 -14.23 -13.32 5.93
C GLU A 182 -12.71 -13.46 6.12
N SER A 183 -12.26 -14.56 6.70
CA SER A 183 -10.82 -14.84 6.84
C SER A 183 -10.17 -15.22 5.51
N ARG A 184 -10.92 -15.78 4.55
CA ARG A 184 -10.42 -16.21 3.24
C ARG A 184 -10.57 -15.09 2.20
N ARG A 185 -9.80 -14.02 2.34
CA ARG A 185 -9.92 -12.81 1.51
C ARG A 185 -8.59 -12.32 0.97
N ILE A 186 -8.66 -11.31 0.11
CA ILE A 186 -7.55 -10.42 -0.24
C ILE A 186 -7.86 -9.02 0.24
N GLU A 187 -6.82 -8.33 0.72
CA GLU A 187 -6.81 -6.89 0.93
C GLU A 187 -5.72 -6.26 0.04
N LEU A 188 -5.93 -5.03 -0.43
CA LEU A 188 -4.83 -4.23 -1.02
C LEU A 188 -4.46 -3.13 -0.04
N ARG A 189 -3.26 -3.19 0.52
CA ARG A 189 -2.73 -2.17 1.43
C ARG A 189 -1.91 -1.15 0.65
N LEU A 190 -2.26 0.12 0.76
CA LEU A 190 -1.43 1.22 0.27
C LEU A 190 -0.38 1.56 1.31
N GLU A 191 0.88 1.57 0.88
CA GLU A 191 1.99 2.12 1.65
C GLU A 191 2.40 3.47 1.06
N PHE A 192 2.69 4.42 1.93
CA PHE A 192 3.10 5.78 1.55
C PHE A 192 4.53 6.07 1.98
N PHE A 193 5.23 6.90 1.21
CA PHE A 193 6.57 7.37 1.55
C PHE A 193 6.56 8.17 2.87
N GLY A 194 7.62 8.04 3.66
CA GLY A 194 7.95 9.00 4.72
C GLY A 194 8.45 10.33 4.16
N LEU A 195 8.48 11.40 4.97
CA LEU A 195 8.90 12.74 4.53
C LEU A 195 10.29 12.76 3.86
N ASP A 196 11.23 12.01 4.40
CA ASP A 196 12.62 11.97 3.94
C ASP A 196 12.98 10.66 3.23
N GLU A 197 11.97 9.86 2.84
CA GLU A 197 12.19 8.61 2.14
C GLU A 197 12.43 8.85 0.65
N VAL A 198 13.56 8.37 0.14
CA VAL A 198 13.95 8.55 -1.26
C VAL A 198 13.35 7.44 -2.12
N ARG A 199 12.66 7.81 -3.20
CA ARG A 199 12.21 6.86 -4.22
C ARG A 199 13.44 6.29 -4.95
N PRO A 200 13.63 4.95 -4.98
CA PRO A 200 14.73 4.35 -5.73
C PRO A 200 14.57 4.68 -7.22
N ALA A 201 15.68 5.02 -7.87
CA ALA A 201 15.69 5.28 -9.31
C ALA A 201 15.58 3.95 -10.06
N ASN A 202 14.40 3.64 -10.61
CA ASN A 202 14.14 2.43 -11.41
C ASN A 202 14.70 2.54 -12.84
N LEU A 203 15.94 2.97 -13.02
CA LEU A 203 16.49 3.32 -14.34
C LEU A 203 16.94 2.11 -15.18
N GLU A 204 17.00 0.90 -14.62
CA GLU A 204 17.63 -0.26 -15.29
C GLU A 204 16.78 -1.53 -15.33
N ILE A 205 15.49 -1.49 -14.97
CA ILE A 205 14.65 -2.70 -15.02
C ILE A 205 14.07 -2.87 -16.43
N PRO A 206 14.39 -3.95 -17.18
CA PRO A 206 13.81 -4.21 -18.49
C PRO A 206 12.28 -4.18 -18.43
N ARG A 207 11.64 -3.52 -19.41
CA ARG A 207 10.18 -3.46 -19.54
C ARG A 207 9.64 -4.67 -20.29
N GLY A 208 8.39 -5.01 -20.04
CA GLY A 208 7.73 -6.20 -20.58
C GLY A 208 8.10 -7.48 -19.83
N ASP A 209 7.87 -8.62 -20.49
CA ASP A 209 8.06 -9.98 -19.95
C ASP A 209 7.37 -10.21 -18.59
N PHE A 210 6.03 -10.20 -18.61
CA PHE A 210 5.21 -10.47 -17.43
C PHE A 210 5.06 -11.97 -17.11
N GLY A 211 5.68 -12.84 -17.91
CA GLY A 211 5.67 -14.28 -17.72
C GLY A 211 4.29 -14.95 -17.84
N THR A 212 4.17 -16.12 -17.23
CA THR A 212 2.93 -16.90 -17.18
C THR A 212 2.62 -17.29 -15.74
N CYS A 213 1.35 -17.26 -15.36
CA CYS A 213 0.92 -17.72 -14.04
C CYS A 213 1.01 -19.26 -13.95
N ARG A 214 1.65 -19.79 -12.90
CA ARG A 214 1.86 -21.24 -12.71
C ARG A 214 1.18 -21.82 -11.46
N ILE A 215 0.29 -21.05 -10.83
CA ILE A 215 -0.41 -21.40 -9.59
C ILE A 215 -1.92 -21.49 -9.76
#